data_AF-A0A948C892-F1
#
_entry.id   AF-A0A948C892-F1
#
_cell.length_a   1.000
_cell.length_b   1.000
_cell.length_c   1.000
_cell.angle_alpha   90.00
_cell.angle_beta   90.00
_cell.angle_gamma   90.00
#
_symmetry.space_group_name_H-M   'P 1'
#
loop_
_entity.id
_entity.type
_entity.pdbx_description
1 polymer ?
#
loop_
_entity_poly.entity_id
_entity_poly.type
_entity_poly.pdbx_seq_one_letter_code
_entity_poly.pdbx_strand_id
1 'polypeptide(L)'
;MKTKLDTFGELQKRIIGGDKKAMTKFVKLTYSGVFQTAFRITRNIEDAEDTCQDAFARFFSSLENFQEKSSLKTWLYRITVNRAIDAIRARKTKTIELNEELINIEKLTSLKTIENKELSSKIQDVIKELGPQQRTVFTL
;
A
#
# COMPACT_ATOMS: atom_id res chain seq x y z
N MET A 1 -32.69 -15.49 29.50
CA MET A 1 -33.24 -14.40 28.66
C MET A 1 -32.95 -14.75 27.21
N LYS A 2 -33.93 -15.32 26.50
CA LYS A 2 -33.74 -15.86 25.13
C LYS A 2 -33.57 -14.69 24.16
N THR A 3 -32.36 -14.48 23.68
CA THR A 3 -32.07 -13.57 22.57
C THR A 3 -32.86 -14.08 21.36
N LYS A 4 -33.90 -13.35 20.94
CA LYS A 4 -34.55 -13.59 19.65
C LYS A 4 -33.44 -13.72 18.61
N LEU A 5 -33.41 -14.86 17.93
CA LEU A 5 -32.58 -15.02 16.74
C LEU A 5 -33.19 -14.06 15.71
N ASP A 6 -32.68 -12.82 15.65
CA ASP A 6 -33.11 -11.83 14.66
C ASP A 6 -33.12 -12.54 13.30
N THR A 7 -34.27 -12.55 12.64
CA THR A 7 -34.35 -13.12 11.28
C THR A 7 -33.40 -12.34 10.37
N PHE A 8 -32.85 -13.00 9.35
CA PHE A 8 -31.85 -12.37 8.46
C PHE A 8 -32.36 -11.04 7.85
N GLY A 9 -33.67 -10.97 7.56
CA GLY A 9 -34.32 -9.75 7.08
C GLY A 9 -34.44 -8.63 8.12
N GLU A 10 -34.67 -8.94 9.40
CA GLU A 10 -34.66 -7.94 10.48
C GLU A 10 -33.27 -7.32 10.66
N LEU A 11 -32.22 -8.15 10.59
CA LEU A 11 -30.84 -7.66 10.69
C LEU A 11 -30.50 -6.74 9.50
N GLN A 12 -30.92 -7.10 8.28
CA GLN A 12 -30.71 -6.28 7.08
C GLN A 12 -31.39 -4.90 7.21
N LYS A 13 -32.66 -4.86 7.61
CA LYS A 13 -33.39 -3.59 7.82
C LYS A 13 -32.71 -2.69 8.85
N ARG A 14 -32.24 -3.27 9.95
CA ARG A 14 -31.53 -2.51 10.99
C ARG A 14 -30.19 -1.96 10.50
N ILE A 15 -29.46 -2.73 9.69
CA ILE A 15 -28.20 -2.25 9.08
C ILE A 15 -28.48 -1.10 8.12
N ILE A 16 -29.49 -1.23 7.24
CA ILE A 16 -29.88 -0.17 6.30
C ILE A 16 -30.35 1.08 7.06
N GLY A 17 -31.06 0.91 8.19
CA GLY A 17 -31.48 2.00 9.07
C GLY A 17 -30.36 2.61 9.93
N GLY A 18 -29.10 2.22 9.75
CA GLY A 18 -27.95 2.82 10.45
C GLY A 18 -27.78 2.38 11.92
N ASP A 19 -28.39 1.26 12.34
CA ASP A 19 -28.20 0.73 13.69
C ASP A 19 -26.76 0.26 13.89
N LYS A 20 -25.97 1.05 14.63
CA LYS A 20 -24.56 0.77 14.94
C LYS A 20 -24.34 -0.60 15.59
N LYS A 21 -25.28 -1.11 16.40
CA LYS A 21 -25.16 -2.44 17.02
C LYS A 21 -25.33 -3.54 15.97
N ALA A 22 -26.29 -3.37 15.06
CA ALA A 22 -26.50 -4.30 13.95
C ALA A 22 -25.31 -4.31 12.98
N MET A 23 -24.78 -3.13 12.64
CA MET A 23 -23.57 -2.98 11.81
C MET A 23 -22.36 -3.64 12.47
N THR A 24 -22.12 -3.39 13.76
CA THR A 24 -21.01 -4.01 14.51
C THR A 24 -21.12 -5.54 14.52
N LYS A 25 -22.34 -6.06 14.73
CA LYS A 25 -22.61 -7.51 14.68
C LYS A 25 -22.32 -8.06 13.27
N PHE A 26 -22.71 -7.35 12.22
CA PHE A 26 -22.47 -7.73 10.84
C PHE A 26 -20.97 -7.77 10.49
N VAL A 27 -20.19 -6.77 10.92
CA VAL A 27 -18.73 -6.77 10.76
C VAL A 27 -18.14 -7.99 11.44
N LYS A 28 -18.46 -8.24 12.72
CA LYS A 28 -17.93 -9.40 13.46
C LYS A 28 -18.23 -10.73 12.77
N LEU A 29 -19.42 -10.88 12.18
CA LEU A 29 -19.84 -12.10 11.49
C LEU A 29 -19.19 -12.31 10.12
N THR A 30 -18.73 -11.24 9.47
CA THR A 30 -18.25 -11.29 8.08
C THR A 30 -16.75 -11.05 7.96
N TYR A 31 -16.11 -10.41 8.95
CA TYR A 31 -14.72 -9.97 8.91
C TYR A 31 -13.76 -11.10 8.53
N SER A 32 -13.84 -12.27 9.17
CA SER A 32 -12.95 -13.39 8.87
C SER A 32 -13.03 -13.84 7.40
N GLY A 33 -14.23 -13.92 6.84
CA GLY A 33 -14.42 -14.28 5.43
C GLY A 33 -13.91 -13.19 4.48
N VAL A 34 -14.20 -11.92 4.79
CA VAL A 34 -13.72 -10.76 4.03
C VAL A 34 -12.19 -10.71 4.01
N PHE A 35 -11.57 -10.85 5.19
CA PHE A 35 -10.12 -10.91 5.33
C PHE A 35 -9.51 -12.06 4.55
N GLN A 36 -10.08 -13.26 4.66
CA GLN A 36 -9.57 -14.41 3.92
C GLN A 36 -9.68 -14.22 2.39
N THR A 37 -10.77 -13.60 1.91
CA THR A 37 -10.91 -13.24 0.50
C THR A 37 -9.88 -12.20 0.07
N ALA A 38 -9.72 -11.12 0.83
CA ALA A 38 -8.73 -10.07 0.55
C ALA A 38 -7.32 -10.66 0.52
N PHE A 39 -6.95 -11.43 1.54
CA PHE A 39 -5.62 -12.04 1.67
C PHE A 39 -5.30 -13.01 0.54
N ARG A 40 -6.26 -13.83 0.09
CA ARG A 40 -6.06 -14.74 -1.06
C ARG A 40 -5.68 -13.99 -2.34
N ILE A 41 -6.17 -12.76 -2.48
CA ILE A 41 -5.90 -11.89 -3.62
C ILE A 41 -4.56 -11.16 -3.41
N THR A 42 -4.43 -10.37 -2.33
CA THR A 42 -3.28 -9.49 -2.09
C THR A 42 -1.99 -10.24 -1.77
N ARG A 43 -2.10 -11.43 -1.14
CA ARG A 43 -1.00 -12.24 -0.59
C ARG A 43 -0.08 -11.47 0.36
N ASN A 44 -0.60 -10.43 1.00
CA ASN A 44 0.09 -9.60 1.97
C ASN A 44 -0.92 -9.26 3.08
N ILE A 45 -0.47 -9.35 4.33
CA ILE A 45 -1.34 -9.18 5.50
C ILE A 45 -1.79 -7.72 5.63
N GLU A 46 -0.87 -6.77 5.57
CA GLU A 46 -1.15 -5.33 5.67
C GLU A 46 -2.12 -4.88 4.57
N ASP A 47 -1.83 -5.23 3.31
CA ASP A 47 -2.71 -4.93 2.17
C ASP A 47 -4.10 -5.55 2.35
N ALA A 48 -4.19 -6.73 2.97
CA ALA A 48 -5.48 -7.38 3.24
C ALA A 48 -6.26 -6.67 4.34
N GLU A 49 -5.60 -6.23 5.42
CA GLU A 49 -6.21 -5.46 6.50
C GLU A 49 -6.73 -4.11 5.99
N ASP A 50 -5.91 -3.38 5.23
CA ASP A 50 -6.30 -2.11 4.61
C ASP A 50 -7.47 -2.29 3.64
N THR A 51 -7.42 -3.35 2.82
CA THR A 51 -8.52 -3.71 1.94
C THR A 51 -9.81 -3.99 2.73
N CYS A 52 -9.74 -4.68 3.86
CA CYS A 52 -10.92 -4.93 4.70
C CYS A 52 -11.51 -3.62 5.22
N GLN A 53 -10.67 -2.73 5.74
CA GLN A 53 -11.11 -1.44 6.27
C GLN A 53 -11.81 -0.60 5.19
N ASP A 54 -11.19 -0.43 4.03
CA ASP A 54 -11.77 0.33 2.91
C ASP A 54 -13.06 -0.34 2.39
N ALA A 55 -13.08 -1.67 2.31
CA ALA A 55 -14.27 -2.40 1.88
C ALA A 55 -15.46 -2.19 2.82
N PHE A 56 -15.26 -2.27 4.15
CA PHE A 56 -16.33 -2.01 5.11
C PHE A 56 -16.76 -0.54 5.10
N ALA A 57 -15.81 0.40 5.05
CA ALA A 57 -16.13 1.84 4.98
C ALA A 57 -17.00 2.15 3.75
N ARG A 58 -16.61 1.67 2.57
CA ARG A 58 -17.37 1.84 1.32
C ARG A 58 -18.70 1.11 1.33
N PHE A 59 -18.74 -0.10 1.88
CA PHE A 59 -19.97 -0.87 2.01
C PHE A 59 -21.01 -0.08 2.82
N PHE A 60 -20.63 0.41 4.00
CA PHE A 60 -21.55 1.18 4.84
C PHE A 60 -21.90 2.55 4.25
N SER A 61 -20.97 3.23 3.59
CA SER A 61 -21.24 4.52 2.95
C SER A 61 -22.13 4.42 1.71
N SER A 62 -22.25 3.24 1.11
CA SER A 62 -23.07 3.02 -0.08
C SER A 62 -24.37 2.27 0.21
N LEU A 63 -24.67 1.93 1.48
CA LEU A 63 -25.84 1.14 1.86
C LEU A 63 -27.16 1.74 1.39
N GLU A 64 -27.26 3.07 1.31
CA GLU A 64 -28.45 3.77 0.81
C GLU A 64 -28.81 3.39 -0.64
N ASN A 65 -27.81 2.96 -1.43
CA ASN A 65 -27.98 2.54 -2.82
C ASN A 65 -28.19 1.03 -2.98
N PHE A 66 -28.30 0.28 -1.87
CA PHE A 66 -28.45 -1.16 -1.93
C PHE A 66 -29.86 -1.55 -2.39
N GLN A 67 -29.97 -2.08 -3.61
CA GLN A 67 -31.25 -2.42 -4.25
C GLN A 67 -31.79 -3.82 -3.91
N GLU A 68 -31.27 -4.48 -2.88
CA GLU A 68 -31.67 -5.83 -2.43
C GLU A 68 -31.67 -6.95 -3.50
N LYS A 69 -31.03 -6.72 -4.66
CA LYS A 69 -30.87 -7.71 -5.76
C LYS A 69 -29.96 -8.89 -5.40
N SER A 70 -29.29 -8.83 -4.25
CA SER A 70 -28.40 -9.86 -3.71
C SER A 70 -28.34 -9.75 -2.20
N SER A 71 -27.70 -10.68 -1.49
CA SER A 71 -27.48 -10.52 -0.05
C SER A 71 -26.46 -9.43 0.26
N LEU A 72 -26.57 -8.79 1.43
CA LEU A 72 -25.54 -7.85 1.93
C LEU A 72 -24.14 -8.47 1.93
N LYS A 73 -24.02 -9.76 2.27
CA LYS A 73 -22.74 -10.49 2.24
C LYS A 73 -22.19 -10.56 0.82
N THR A 74 -23.00 -10.95 -0.16
CA THR A 74 -22.60 -11.03 -1.57
C THR A 74 -22.08 -9.69 -2.07
N TRP A 75 -22.78 -8.62 -1.75
CA TRP A 75 -22.38 -7.28 -2.15
C TRP A 75 -21.08 -6.82 -1.49
N LEU A 76 -20.90 -7.08 -0.18
CA LEU A 76 -19.65 -6.84 0.53
C LEU A 76 -18.46 -7.60 -0.09
N TYR A 77 -18.64 -8.88 -0.45
CA TYR A 77 -17.59 -9.65 -1.11
C TYR A 77 -17.20 -9.07 -2.47
N ARG A 78 -18.16 -8.57 -3.25
CA ARG A 78 -17.87 -7.89 -4.53
C ARG A 78 -17.02 -6.64 -4.32
N ILE A 79 -17.37 -5.81 -3.33
CA ILE A 79 -16.58 -4.62 -2.98
C ILE A 79 -15.16 -5.05 -2.56
N THR A 80 -15.05 -6.07 -1.70
CA THR A 80 -13.77 -6.60 -1.21
C THR A 80 -12.86 -7.05 -2.35
N VAL A 81 -13.38 -7.83 -3.30
CA VAL A 81 -12.61 -8.31 -4.46
C VAL A 81 -12.09 -7.15 -5.29
N ASN A 82 -12.94 -6.15 -5.59
CA ASN A 82 -12.52 -4.99 -6.36
C ASN A 82 -11.41 -4.21 -5.65
N ARG A 83 -11.53 -3.99 -4.33
CA ARG A 83 -10.52 -3.30 -3.53
C ARG A 83 -9.20 -4.07 -3.47
N ALA A 84 -9.25 -5.39 -3.29
CA ALA A 84 -8.05 -6.22 -3.26
C ALA A 84 -7.30 -6.19 -4.61
N ILE A 85 -8.03 -6.17 -5.73
CA ILE A 85 -7.43 -6.03 -7.08
C ILE A 85 -6.76 -4.66 -7.24
N ASP A 86 -7.42 -3.60 -6.78
CA ASP A 86 -6.86 -2.24 -6.85
C ASP A 86 -5.62 -2.08 -5.98
N ALA A 87 -5.59 -2.69 -4.79
CA ALA A 87 -4.41 -2.72 -3.92
C ALA A 87 -3.20 -3.36 -4.61
N ILE A 88 -3.40 -4.50 -5.31
CA ILE A 88 -2.32 -5.15 -6.08
C ILE A 88 -1.82 -4.24 -7.20
N ARG A 89 -2.73 -3.55 -7.90
CA ARG A 89 -2.36 -2.64 -8.99
C ARG A 89 -1.51 -1.50 -8.47
N ALA A 90 -1.95 -0.86 -7.38
CA ALA A 90 -1.21 0.23 -6.75
C ALA A 90 0.18 -0.21 -6.27
N ARG A 91 0.30 -1.39 -5.65
CA ARG A 91 1.58 -1.95 -5.22
C ARG A 91 2.53 -2.18 -6.39
N LYS A 92 2.03 -2.73 -7.50
CA LYS A 92 2.84 -2.94 -8.73
C LYS A 92 3.36 -1.61 -9.28
N THR A 93 2.51 -0.58 -9.37
CA THR A 93 2.94 0.75 -9.81
C THR A 93 4.02 1.32 -8.89
N LYS A 94 3.82 1.27 -7.57
CA LYS A 94 4.80 1.74 -6.59
C LYS A 94 6.14 1.00 -6.69
N THR A 95 6.13 -0.32 -6.94
CA THR A 95 7.37 -1.09 -7.13
C THR A 95 8.13 -0.65 -8.39
N ILE A 96 7.42 -0.33 -9.48
CA ILE A 96 8.05 0.16 -10.71
C ILE A 96 8.69 1.52 -10.47
N GLU A 97 7.97 2.45 -9.85
CA GLU A 97 8.47 3.80 -9.52
C GLU A 97 9.73 3.75 -8.63
N LEU A 98 9.73 2.91 -7.58
CA LEU A 98 10.89 2.73 -6.71
C LEU A 98 12.11 2.16 -7.45
N ASN A 99 11.89 1.22 -8.37
CA ASN A 99 12.98 0.66 -9.17
C ASN A 99 13.58 1.71 -10.11
N GLU A 100 12.74 2.53 -10.75
CA GLU A 100 13.21 3.64 -11.59
C GLU A 100 14.01 4.67 -10.78
N GLU A 101 13.57 4.98 -9.57
CA GLU A 101 14.29 5.88 -8.66
C GLU A 101 15.65 5.30 -8.25
N LEU A 102 15.71 4.01 -7.89
CA LEU A 102 16.96 3.32 -7.56
C LEU A 102 17.96 3.34 -8.74
N ILE A 103 17.49 3.06 -9.95
CA ILE A 103 18.32 3.13 -11.17
C ILE A 103 18.88 4.55 -11.38
N ASN A 104 18.06 5.58 -11.16
CA ASN A 104 18.50 6.96 -11.28
C ASN A 104 19.55 7.34 -10.22
N ILE A 105 19.38 6.90 -8.97
CA ILE A 105 20.36 7.11 -7.90
C ILE A 105 21.69 6.44 -8.24
N GLU A 106 21.67 5.20 -8.72
CA GLU A 106 22.87 4.45 -9.11
C GLU A 106 23.61 5.15 -10.26
N LYS A 107 22.88 5.65 -11.26
CA LYS A 107 23.43 6.41 -12.38
C LYS A 107 24.09 7.72 -11.91
N LEU A 108 23.40 8.49 -11.06
CA LEU A 108 23.94 9.75 -10.51
C LEU A 108 25.21 9.50 -9.67
N THR A 109 25.23 8.43 -8.88
CA THR A 109 26.39 8.06 -8.05
C THR A 109 27.58 7.64 -8.91
N SER A 110 27.32 6.87 -9.97
CA SER A 110 28.34 6.45 -10.94
C SER A 110 28.95 7.65 -11.67
N LEU A 111 28.13 8.59 -12.14
CA LEU A 111 28.60 9.82 -12.81
C LEU A 111 29.49 10.67 -11.88
N LYS A 112 29.07 10.89 -10.64
CA LYS A 112 29.88 11.62 -9.64
C LYS A 112 31.22 10.93 -9.35
N THR A 113 31.23 9.60 -9.32
CA THR A 113 32.45 8.83 -9.07
C THR A 113 33.45 8.98 -10.23
N ILE A 114 32.95 8.94 -11.48
CA ILE A 114 33.77 9.16 -12.67
C ILE A 114 34.33 10.59 -12.69
N GLU A 115 33.50 11.59 -12.45
CA GLU A 115 33.90 13.01 -12.41
C GLU A 115 34.95 13.27 -11.32
N ASN A 116 34.76 12.72 -10.11
CA ASN A 116 35.73 12.81 -9.03
C ASN A 116 37.06 12.12 -9.36
N LYS A 117 37.03 11.00 -10.08
CA LYS A 117 38.25 10.29 -10.50
C LYS A 117 39.03 11.11 -11.53
N GLU A 118 38.35 11.74 -12.49
CA GLU A 118 38.97 12.66 -13.45
C GLU A 118 39.55 13.91 -12.77
N LEU A 119 38.81 14.50 -11.83
CA LEU A 119 39.27 15.66 -11.06
C LEU A 119 40.49 15.31 -10.20
N SER A 120 40.46 14.18 -9.51
CA SER A 120 41.58 13.68 -8.70
C SER A 120 42.83 13.40 -9.57
N SER A 121 42.66 12.85 -10.77
CA SER A 121 43.76 12.67 -11.73
C SER A 121 44.38 14.01 -12.14
N LYS A 122 43.57 15.01 -12.47
CA LYS A 122 44.06 16.36 -12.83
C LYS A 122 44.81 17.02 -11.66
N ILE A 123 44.32 16.87 -10.43
CA ILE A 123 45.02 17.36 -9.23
C ILE A 123 46.39 16.67 -9.08
N GLN A 124 46.46 15.34 -9.28
CA GLN A 124 47.71 14.59 -9.25
C GLN A 124 48.70 15.05 -10.31
N ASP A 125 48.23 15.38 -11.51
CA ASP A 125 49.10 15.86 -12.59
C ASP A 125 49.61 17.28 -12.33
N VAL A 126 48.79 18.17 -11.77
CA VAL A 126 49.23 19.52 -11.34
C VAL A 126 50.27 19.44 -10.20
N ILE A 127 50.11 18.52 -9.25
CA ILE A 127 51.10 18.28 -8.17
C ILE A 127 52.44 17.79 -8.75
N LYS A 128 52.42 17.07 -9.88
CA LYS A 128 53.65 16.62 -10.56
C LYS A 128 54.39 17.76 -11.25
N GLU A 129 53.69 18.78 -11.74
CA GLU A 129 54.28 19.95 -12.40
C GLU A 129 54.83 21.00 -11.43
N LEU A 130 54.37 21.01 -10.17
CA LEU A 130 54.92 21.86 -9.13
C LEU A 130 56.31 21.32 -8.72
N GLY A 131 57.35 22.13 -8.94
CA GLY A 131 58.75 21.80 -8.69
C GLY A 131 59.04 21.41 -7.22
N PRO A 132 60.18 20.73 -6.97
CA PRO A 132 60.48 20.05 -5.70
C PRO A 132 60.44 20.93 -4.44
N GLN A 133 60.45 22.26 -4.56
CA GLN A 133 60.45 23.18 -3.41
C GLN A 133 59.04 23.52 -2.85
N GLN A 134 57.94 23.11 -3.48
CA GLN A 134 56.57 23.41 -3.01
C GLN A 134 55.80 22.17 -2.47
N ARG A 135 56.35 20.95 -2.59
CA ARG A 135 55.67 19.69 -2.21
C ARG A 135 55.64 19.41 -0.70
N THR A 136 56.49 20.04 0.11
CA THR A 136 56.66 19.70 1.53
C THR A 136 55.49 20.14 2.43
N VAL A 137 54.63 21.06 1.98
CA VAL A 137 53.56 21.62 2.83
C VAL A 137 52.25 20.83 2.79
N PHE A 138 52.04 19.95 1.79
CA PHE A 138 50.74 19.28 1.56
C PHE A 138 50.74 17.76 1.82
N THR A 139 51.78 17.19 2.44
CA THR A 139 51.88 15.74 2.76
C THR A 139 51.80 15.43 4.26
N LEU A 140 50.91 16.13 4.98
CA LEU A 140 50.48 15.78 6.35
C LEU A 140 48.96 15.65 6.41
#